data_AF-A0A352NCY3-F1
#
_entry.id   AF-A0A352NCY3-F1
#
_cell.length_a   1.000
_cell.length_b   1.000
_cell.length_c   1.000
_cell.angle_alpha   90.00
_cell.angle_beta   90.00
_cell.angle_gamma   90.00
#
_symmetry.space_group_name_H-M   'P 1'
#
loop_
_entity.id
_entity.type
_entity.pdbx_description
1 polymer ?
#
loop_
_entity_poly.entity_id
_entity_poly.type
_entity_poly.pdbx_seq_one_letter_code
_entity_poly.pdbx_strand_id
1 'polypeptide(L)'
;KLRVCYFKPESDLNPLATERYEANILGCTRQFRYSPANNNTIDMVLSVNGIPVVALELKNQLTGQDYLCAIKQFRTDRSSKEFCFRMNHRFLAYFAVDLYEVWMTTQLADDRTRFLPFNQGSNGAGVTGGAGNPENPDGYTTHYLWEEVLQRDSLLDLLHRFISFVKEKEEVVVKGVTKTVTKEKMIFPRYHQ
;
A
#
# COMPACT_ATOMS: atom_id res chain seq x y z
N LYS A 1 0.62 27.33 0.69
CA LYS A 1 0.71 25.87 0.47
C LYS A 1 -0.19 25.18 1.49
N LEU A 2 -1.19 24.41 1.05
CA LEU A 2 -2.06 23.64 1.96
C LEU A 2 -1.30 22.42 2.48
N ARG A 3 -1.31 22.16 3.79
CA ARG A 3 -0.81 20.91 4.38
C ARG A 3 -2.01 20.06 4.75
N VAL A 4 -2.09 18.87 4.15
CA VAL A 4 -3.24 17.96 4.27
C VAL A 4 -3.02 16.84 5.28
N CYS A 5 -1.81 16.71 5.83
CA CYS A 5 -1.46 15.71 6.84
C CYS A 5 -0.32 16.27 7.70
N TYR A 6 -0.32 15.95 8.99
CA TYR A 6 0.75 16.25 9.92
C TYR A 6 1.31 14.95 10.51
N PHE A 7 2.62 14.84 10.67
CA PHE A 7 3.25 13.62 11.17
C PHE A 7 3.70 13.79 12.60
N LYS A 8 3.88 12.66 13.30
CA LYS A 8 4.27 12.64 14.71
C LYS A 8 5.58 13.42 14.88
N PRO A 9 5.64 14.41 15.78
CA PRO A 9 6.87 15.16 16.02
C PRO A 9 7.91 14.26 16.69
N GLU A 10 9.20 14.58 16.50
CA GLU A 10 10.30 13.84 17.15
C GLU A 10 10.37 14.08 18.67
N SER A 11 9.75 15.17 19.14
CA SER A 11 9.61 15.47 20.57
C SER A 11 8.33 16.26 20.85
N ASP A 12 7.85 16.17 22.08
CA ASP A 12 6.65 16.88 22.55
C ASP A 12 6.90 18.35 22.92
N LEU A 13 8.08 18.89 22.58
CA LEU A 13 8.46 20.29 22.86
C LEU A 13 7.64 21.30 22.03
N ASN A 14 6.92 20.84 21.00
CA ASN A 14 6.05 21.67 20.18
C ASN A 14 4.59 21.22 20.31
N PRO A 15 3.83 21.74 21.30
CA PRO A 15 2.44 21.34 21.54
C PRO A 15 1.54 21.49 20.31
N LEU A 16 1.78 22.52 19.48
CA LEU A 16 1.02 22.74 18.25
C LEU A 16 1.28 21.66 17.19
N ALA A 17 2.49 21.10 17.14
CA ALA A 17 2.79 19.98 16.24
C ALA A 17 2.06 18.72 16.67
N THR A 18 2.03 18.43 17.98
CA THR A 18 1.27 17.32 18.57
C THR A 18 -0.22 17.49 18.32
N GLU A 19 -0.79 18.66 18.60
CA GLU A 19 -2.21 18.96 18.35
C GLU A 19 -2.60 18.69 16.89
N ARG A 20 -1.76 19.14 15.94
CA ARG A 20 -1.99 18.95 14.51
C ARG A 20 -1.87 17.49 14.07
N TYR A 21 -0.96 16.73 14.66
CA TYR A 21 -0.84 15.29 14.42
C TYR A 21 -2.08 14.55 14.91
N GLU A 22 -2.55 14.87 16.11
CA GLU A 22 -3.77 14.27 16.68
C GLU A 22 -5.02 14.67 15.88
N ALA A 23 -5.04 15.87 15.30
CA ALA A 23 -6.12 16.35 14.46
C ALA A 23 -6.26 15.62 13.10
N ASN A 24 -5.33 14.75 12.70
CA ASN A 24 -5.54 13.93 11.51
C ASN A 24 -6.73 12.97 11.70
N ILE A 25 -7.57 12.90 10.68
CA ILE A 25 -8.70 11.97 10.62
C ILE A 25 -8.32 10.82 9.69
N LEU A 26 -8.28 9.61 10.23
CA LEU A 26 -8.13 8.40 9.43
C LEU A 26 -9.49 7.75 9.22
N GLY A 27 -9.77 7.34 7.99
CA GLY A 27 -11.03 6.69 7.63
C GLY A 27 -10.80 5.33 7.00
N CYS A 28 -11.68 4.37 7.31
CA CYS A 28 -11.76 3.07 6.68
C CYS A 28 -13.10 2.95 5.94
N THR A 29 -13.06 2.82 4.62
CA THR A 29 -14.26 2.72 3.79
C THR A 29 -14.33 1.34 3.15
N ARG A 30 -15.43 0.63 3.40
CA ARG A 30 -15.74 -0.64 2.73
C ARG A 30 -16.37 -0.38 1.37
N GLN A 31 -16.11 -1.25 0.40
CA GLN A 31 -16.73 -1.21 -0.94
C GLN A 31 -16.62 0.17 -1.57
N PHE A 32 -15.39 0.69 -1.63
CA PHE A 32 -15.10 2.04 -2.10
C PHE A 32 -15.26 2.14 -3.62
N ARG A 33 -16.32 2.81 -4.08
CA ARG A 33 -16.49 3.17 -5.50
C ARG A 33 -15.49 4.27 -5.87
N TYR A 34 -14.64 3.98 -6.85
CA TYR A 34 -13.49 4.85 -7.17
C TYR A 34 -13.62 5.60 -8.51
N SER A 35 -14.63 5.29 -9.31
CA SER A 35 -14.82 5.87 -10.65
C SER A 35 -16.30 6.21 -10.89
N PRO A 36 -16.61 7.33 -11.56
CA PRO A 36 -17.95 7.59 -12.07
C PRO A 36 -18.24 6.82 -13.37
N ALA A 37 -17.20 6.27 -14.03
CA ALA A 37 -17.34 5.60 -15.32
C ALA A 37 -17.72 4.12 -15.20
N ASN A 38 -17.66 3.55 -13.99
CA ASN A 38 -18.04 2.17 -13.72
C ASN A 38 -18.56 2.04 -12.28
N ASN A 39 -19.10 0.87 -11.95
CA ASN A 39 -19.64 0.56 -10.63
C ASN A 39 -18.67 -0.26 -9.76
N ASN A 40 -17.41 -0.42 -10.20
CA ASN A 40 -16.45 -1.24 -9.49
C ASN A 40 -16.10 -0.61 -8.14
N THR A 41 -15.81 -1.46 -7.17
CA THR A 41 -15.43 -1.10 -5.82
C THR A 41 -14.10 -1.73 -5.45
N ILE A 42 -13.36 -1.10 -4.55
CA ILE A 42 -12.28 -1.74 -3.80
C ILE A 42 -12.86 -2.23 -2.48
N ASP A 43 -12.53 -3.45 -2.06
CA ASP A 43 -13.11 -4.05 -0.85
C ASP A 43 -12.95 -3.17 0.39
N MET A 44 -11.74 -2.62 0.61
CA MET A 44 -11.47 -1.69 1.69
C MET A 44 -10.44 -0.62 1.29
N VAL A 45 -10.67 0.62 1.72
CA VAL A 45 -9.78 1.76 1.48
C VAL A 45 -9.50 2.47 2.78
N LEU A 46 -8.22 2.73 3.05
CA LEU A 46 -7.79 3.62 4.12
C LEU A 46 -7.50 5.01 3.57
N SER A 47 -7.92 6.03 4.32
CA SER A 47 -7.79 7.42 3.96
C SER A 47 -7.21 8.25 5.10
N VAL A 48 -6.52 9.34 4.74
CA VAL A 48 -6.04 10.36 5.67
C VAL A 48 -6.65 11.69 5.24
N ASN A 49 -7.41 12.32 6.14
CA ASN A 49 -8.14 13.56 5.91
C ASN A 49 -8.96 13.54 4.61
N GLY A 50 -9.63 12.41 4.35
CA GLY A 50 -10.47 12.17 3.17
C GLY A 50 -9.72 11.82 1.89
N ILE A 51 -8.39 11.77 1.90
CA ILE A 51 -7.57 11.36 0.75
C ILE A 51 -7.31 9.86 0.85
N PRO A 52 -7.74 9.04 -0.13
CA PRO A 52 -7.48 7.61 -0.11
C PRO A 52 -5.99 7.34 -0.37
N VAL A 53 -5.36 6.53 0.48
CA VAL A 53 -3.91 6.27 0.47
C VAL A 53 -3.57 4.78 0.38
N VAL A 54 -4.41 3.89 0.89
CA VAL A 54 -4.21 2.43 0.82
C VAL A 54 -5.47 1.77 0.28
N ALA A 55 -5.30 0.88 -0.70
CA ALA A 55 -6.35 0.02 -1.24
C ALA A 55 -6.11 -1.44 -0.82
N LEU A 56 -7.15 -2.14 -0.40
CA LEU A 56 -7.10 -3.56 -0.06
C LEU A 56 -8.17 -4.31 -0.85
N GLU A 57 -7.77 -5.36 -1.54
CA GLU A 57 -8.68 -6.39 -2.08
C GLU A 57 -8.51 -7.63 -1.20
N LEU A 58 -9.62 -8.10 -0.63
CA LEU A 58 -9.64 -9.16 0.38
C LEU A 58 -10.26 -10.42 -0.22
N LYS A 59 -9.64 -11.57 -0.01
CA LYS A 59 -10.10 -12.86 -0.53
C LYS A 59 -10.16 -13.91 0.58
N ASN A 60 -10.99 -14.92 0.36
CA ASN A 60 -11.23 -15.98 1.32
C ASN A 60 -11.15 -17.34 0.63
N GLN A 61 -10.13 -18.12 0.99
CA GLN A 61 -9.88 -19.42 0.38
C GLN A 61 -11.02 -20.42 0.61
N LEU A 62 -11.81 -20.26 1.68
CA LEU A 62 -13.00 -21.08 1.92
C LEU A 62 -14.05 -20.89 0.83
N THR A 63 -14.01 -19.77 0.10
CA THR A 63 -14.86 -19.50 -1.07
C THR A 63 -14.15 -19.74 -2.41
N GLY A 64 -12.97 -20.37 -2.38
CA GLY A 64 -12.18 -20.67 -3.58
C GLY A 64 -11.44 -19.47 -4.18
N GLN A 65 -11.28 -18.38 -3.42
CA GLN A 65 -10.54 -17.19 -3.85
C GLN A 65 -9.33 -16.94 -2.94
N ASP A 66 -8.19 -16.62 -3.55
CA ASP A 66 -6.90 -16.41 -2.88
C ASP A 66 -6.28 -15.06 -3.27
N TYR A 67 -5.07 -14.76 -2.76
CA TYR A 67 -4.36 -13.53 -3.09
C TYR A 67 -4.11 -13.36 -4.60
N LEU A 68 -3.96 -14.46 -5.36
CA LEU A 68 -3.79 -14.40 -6.82
C LEU A 68 -5.04 -13.86 -7.50
N CYS A 69 -6.23 -14.17 -6.98
CA CYS A 69 -7.48 -13.57 -7.44
C CYS A 69 -7.50 -12.05 -7.20
N ALA A 70 -7.06 -11.58 -6.03
CA ALA A 70 -6.93 -10.15 -5.75
C ALA A 70 -5.88 -9.46 -6.66
N ILE A 71 -4.71 -10.06 -6.86
CA ILE A 71 -3.69 -9.56 -7.79
C ILE A 71 -4.25 -9.45 -9.20
N LYS A 72 -4.97 -10.48 -9.66
CA LYS A 72 -5.63 -10.46 -10.98
C LYS A 72 -6.61 -9.30 -11.08
N GLN A 73 -7.47 -9.11 -10.07
CA GLN A 73 -8.45 -8.02 -10.02
C GLN A 73 -7.77 -6.63 -10.11
N PHE A 74 -6.66 -6.42 -9.39
CA PHE A 74 -5.88 -5.19 -9.52
C PHE A 74 -5.28 -5.01 -10.92
N ARG A 75 -4.82 -6.08 -11.57
CA ARG A 75 -4.21 -6.01 -12.91
C ARG A 75 -5.24 -5.76 -14.01
N THR A 76 -6.42 -6.36 -13.92
CA THR A 76 -7.40 -6.37 -15.02
C THR A 76 -8.49 -5.33 -14.84
N ASP A 77 -8.95 -5.09 -13.60
CA ASP A 77 -10.17 -4.33 -13.34
C ASP A 77 -9.89 -2.95 -12.77
N ARG A 78 -8.64 -2.63 -12.42
CA ARG A 78 -8.19 -1.36 -11.84
C ARG A 78 -7.18 -0.69 -12.76
N SER A 79 -7.68 -0.11 -13.85
CA SER A 79 -6.77 0.45 -14.85
C SER A 79 -5.90 1.55 -14.27
N SER A 80 -4.60 1.51 -14.58
CA SER A 80 -3.63 2.53 -14.17
C SER A 80 -3.94 3.94 -14.70
N LYS A 81 -4.86 4.04 -15.68
CA LYS A 81 -5.32 5.29 -16.30
C LYS A 81 -6.39 6.00 -15.47
N GLU A 82 -7.09 5.29 -14.60
CA GLU A 82 -8.07 5.84 -13.67
C GLU A 82 -7.39 6.85 -12.75
N PHE A 83 -8.04 7.99 -12.53
CA PHE A 83 -7.42 9.15 -11.88
C PHE A 83 -6.86 8.84 -10.48
N CYS A 84 -7.53 8.01 -9.71
CA CYS A 84 -7.11 7.62 -8.37
C CYS A 84 -5.93 6.62 -8.37
N PHE A 85 -5.74 5.84 -9.44
CA PHE A 85 -4.70 4.80 -9.54
C PHE A 85 -3.42 5.24 -10.25
N ARG A 86 -3.41 6.45 -10.80
CA ARG A 86 -2.20 7.03 -11.37
C ARG A 86 -1.10 7.08 -10.33
N MET A 87 0.12 6.78 -10.77
CA MET A 87 1.29 6.82 -9.92
C MET A 87 1.43 8.20 -9.24
N ASN A 88 1.75 8.20 -7.95
CA ASN A 88 1.98 9.40 -7.15
C ASN A 88 0.80 10.40 -7.17
N HIS A 89 -0.43 9.88 -7.14
CA HIS A 89 -1.64 10.69 -7.24
C HIS A 89 -2.56 10.59 -6.02
N ARG A 90 -3.11 9.40 -5.71
CA ARG A 90 -3.93 9.17 -4.51
C ARG A 90 -3.42 7.97 -3.71
N PHE A 91 -3.68 6.77 -4.24
CA PHE A 91 -3.24 5.52 -3.60
C PHE A 91 -1.73 5.36 -3.72
N LEU A 92 -1.12 4.95 -2.61
CA LEU A 92 0.33 4.79 -2.46
C LEU A 92 0.71 3.32 -2.23
N ALA A 93 -0.24 2.52 -1.74
CA ALA A 93 -0.09 1.08 -1.59
C ALA A 93 -1.38 0.34 -1.92
N TYR A 94 -1.22 -0.85 -2.48
CA TYR A 94 -2.28 -1.76 -2.86
C TYR A 94 -1.95 -3.12 -2.26
N PHE A 95 -2.82 -3.63 -1.39
CA PHE A 95 -2.68 -4.93 -0.76
C PHE A 95 -3.66 -5.94 -1.36
N ALA A 96 -3.12 -7.05 -1.83
CA ALA A 96 -3.86 -8.26 -2.15
C ALA A 96 -3.71 -9.20 -0.95
N VAL A 97 -4.82 -9.47 -0.26
CA VAL A 97 -4.82 -10.17 1.03
C VAL A 97 -5.73 -11.36 0.95
N ASP A 98 -5.27 -12.49 1.47
CA ASP A 98 -6.13 -13.62 1.80
C ASP A 98 -5.91 -14.07 3.25
N LEU A 99 -6.42 -15.25 3.61
CA LEU A 99 -6.33 -15.73 4.99
C LEU A 99 -4.89 -16.05 5.46
N TYR A 100 -3.94 -16.25 4.53
CA TYR A 100 -2.60 -16.74 4.83
C TYR A 100 -1.47 -15.82 4.34
N GLU A 101 -1.69 -15.07 3.27
CA GLU A 101 -0.68 -14.26 2.62
C GLU A 101 -1.14 -12.82 2.37
N VAL A 102 -0.17 -11.91 2.47
CA VAL A 102 -0.28 -10.50 2.10
C VAL A 102 0.72 -10.21 1.00
N TRP A 103 0.24 -9.66 -0.09
CA TRP A 103 1.04 -9.20 -1.21
C TRP A 103 0.78 -7.72 -1.46
N MET A 104 1.81 -6.97 -1.82
CA MET A 104 1.69 -5.52 -2.04
C MET A 104 2.29 -5.05 -3.35
N THR A 105 1.75 -3.95 -3.87
CA THR A 105 2.43 -3.10 -4.87
C THR A 105 2.27 -1.62 -4.51
N THR A 106 3.16 -0.76 -5.01
CA THR A 106 3.06 0.71 -4.88
C THR A 106 2.57 1.38 -6.16
N GLN A 107 2.42 0.61 -7.24
CA GLN A 107 2.05 1.15 -8.54
C GLN A 107 1.28 0.11 -9.35
N LEU A 108 0.06 0.47 -9.75
CA LEU A 108 -0.64 -0.25 -10.80
C LEU A 108 -0.07 0.14 -12.17
N ALA A 109 0.22 -0.87 -12.98
CA ALA A 109 0.67 -0.77 -14.36
C ALA A 109 -0.09 -1.77 -15.25
N ASP A 110 -1.38 -1.95 -14.95
CA ASP A 110 -2.28 -2.94 -15.57
C ASP A 110 -1.64 -4.35 -15.48
N ASP A 111 -1.60 -5.13 -16.56
CA ASP A 111 -0.99 -6.48 -16.57
C ASP A 111 0.50 -6.52 -16.16
N ARG A 112 1.21 -5.39 -16.25
CA ARG A 112 2.63 -5.29 -15.87
C ARG A 112 2.83 -5.00 -14.38
N THR A 113 1.75 -4.83 -13.62
CA THR A 113 1.81 -4.59 -12.17
C THR A 113 2.58 -5.72 -11.49
N ARG A 114 3.61 -5.38 -10.72
CA ARG A 114 4.40 -6.35 -9.95
C ARG A 114 4.00 -6.26 -8.48
N PHE A 115 3.47 -7.36 -7.96
CA PHE A 115 3.25 -7.55 -6.54
C PHE A 115 4.44 -8.27 -5.92
N LEU A 116 4.74 -7.94 -4.68
CA LEU A 116 5.80 -8.53 -3.88
C LEU A 116 5.20 -9.08 -2.58
N PRO A 117 5.73 -10.18 -2.03
CA PRO A 117 5.32 -10.65 -0.71
C PRO A 117 5.52 -9.55 0.34
N PHE A 118 4.55 -9.42 1.23
CA PHE A 118 4.59 -8.54 2.39
C PHE A 118 4.49 -9.32 3.70
N ASN A 119 4.78 -10.62 3.65
CA ASN A 119 4.69 -11.54 4.78
C ASN A 119 5.83 -11.33 5.80
N GLN A 120 5.63 -11.73 7.05
CA GLN A 120 6.60 -11.61 8.15
C GLN A 120 7.73 -12.66 8.11
N GLY A 121 7.56 -13.75 7.35
CA GLY A 121 8.38 -14.96 7.49
C GLY A 121 7.77 -15.93 8.50
N SER A 122 7.98 -17.24 8.32
CA SER A 122 7.29 -18.27 9.13
C SER A 122 7.58 -18.20 10.64
N ASN A 123 8.71 -17.60 11.03
CA ASN A 123 9.14 -17.45 12.42
C ASN A 123 8.94 -16.01 12.94
N GLY A 124 8.36 -15.14 12.13
CA GLY A 124 8.11 -13.74 12.46
C GLY A 124 9.18 -12.80 11.94
N ALA A 125 8.87 -11.51 11.98
CA ALA A 125 9.68 -10.46 11.38
C ALA A 125 11.08 -10.40 12.00
N GLY A 126 12.12 -10.41 11.16
CA GLY A 126 13.52 -10.34 11.61
C GLY A 126 14.07 -11.62 12.26
N VAL A 127 13.32 -12.73 12.23
CA VAL A 127 13.75 -14.04 12.74
C VAL A 127 13.89 -15.00 11.57
N THR A 128 15.06 -15.64 11.43
CA THR A 128 15.33 -16.58 10.34
C THR A 128 14.24 -17.66 10.27
N GLY A 129 13.55 -17.73 9.13
CA GLY A 129 12.47 -18.67 8.88
C GLY A 129 12.22 -18.90 7.39
N GLY A 130 11.13 -19.60 7.07
CA GLY A 130 10.68 -19.83 5.71
C GLY A 130 9.72 -18.74 5.20
N ALA A 131 9.21 -18.94 3.98
CA ALA A 131 8.15 -18.09 3.43
C ALA A 131 6.83 -18.23 4.21
N GLY A 132 5.99 -17.20 4.15
CA GLY A 132 4.69 -17.16 4.83
C GLY A 132 4.73 -16.32 6.10
N ASN A 133 3.80 -16.57 7.00
CA ASN A 133 3.61 -15.83 8.25
C ASN A 133 3.59 -16.82 9.43
N PRO A 134 3.86 -16.35 10.66
CA PRO A 134 3.69 -17.16 11.86
C PRO A 134 2.26 -17.67 12.00
N GLU A 135 2.11 -18.85 12.61
CA GLU A 135 0.79 -19.34 13.00
C GLU A 135 0.16 -18.41 14.04
N ASN A 136 -1.16 -18.20 13.90
CA ASN A 136 -1.95 -17.50 14.88
C ASN A 136 -3.04 -18.46 15.39
N PRO A 137 -2.90 -19.03 16.61
CA PRO A 137 -3.89 -19.93 17.18
C PRO A 137 -5.29 -19.31 17.31
N ASP A 138 -5.36 -17.98 17.41
CA ASP A 138 -6.57 -17.23 17.71
C ASP A 138 -7.16 -16.51 16.48
N GLY A 139 -6.57 -16.67 15.28
CA GLY A 139 -7.01 -15.92 14.11
C GLY A 139 -6.25 -16.20 12.81
N TYR A 140 -6.25 -15.23 11.91
CA TYR A 140 -5.55 -15.34 10.62
C TYR A 140 -4.06 -15.04 10.77
N THR A 141 -3.23 -15.70 9.96
CA THR A 141 -1.78 -15.43 9.97
C THR A 141 -1.44 -14.06 9.38
N THR A 142 -2.39 -13.42 8.70
CA THR A 142 -2.29 -12.05 8.16
C THR A 142 -2.68 -10.95 9.15
N HIS A 143 -2.96 -11.28 10.42
CA HIS A 143 -3.41 -10.34 11.46
C HIS A 143 -2.51 -9.13 11.69
N TYR A 144 -1.19 -9.31 11.62
CA TYR A 144 -0.21 -8.23 11.74
C TYR A 144 -0.53 -7.07 10.78
N LEU A 145 -1.15 -7.33 9.62
CA LEU A 145 -1.50 -6.30 8.67
C LEU A 145 -2.43 -5.25 9.31
N TRP A 146 -3.51 -5.66 9.99
CA TRP A 146 -4.41 -4.70 10.62
C TRP A 146 -4.04 -4.38 12.06
N GLU A 147 -3.43 -5.30 12.80
CA GLU A 147 -3.11 -5.10 14.22
C GLU A 147 -1.84 -4.27 14.43
N GLU A 148 -0.94 -4.25 13.45
CA GLU A 148 0.34 -3.55 13.55
C GLU A 148 0.54 -2.54 12.41
N VAL A 149 0.45 -2.97 11.16
CA VAL A 149 0.89 -2.17 9.98
C VAL A 149 -0.07 -1.04 9.67
N LEU A 150 -1.37 -1.33 9.65
CA LEU A 150 -2.40 -0.39 9.23
C LEU A 150 -3.02 0.37 10.40
N GLN A 151 -2.44 0.24 11.61
CA GLN A 151 -2.78 1.07 12.76
C GLN A 151 -2.44 2.53 12.51
N ARG A 152 -3.16 3.45 13.16
CA ARG A 152 -3.06 4.91 12.92
C ARG A 152 -1.62 5.42 12.90
N ASP A 153 -0.91 5.21 14.01
CA ASP A 153 0.46 5.72 14.18
C ASP A 153 1.42 5.06 13.19
N SER A 154 1.29 3.74 13.00
CA SER A 154 2.11 2.95 12.08
C SER A 154 1.92 3.38 10.62
N LEU A 155 0.66 3.54 10.19
CA LEU A 155 0.34 4.02 8.85
C LEU A 155 0.86 5.44 8.61
N LEU A 156 0.65 6.37 9.56
CA LEU A 156 1.13 7.74 9.40
C LEU A 156 2.66 7.81 9.37
N ASP A 157 3.35 7.03 10.20
CA ASP A 157 4.81 6.94 10.18
C ASP A 157 5.32 6.33 8.86
N LEU A 158 4.63 5.30 8.37
CA LEU A 158 4.93 4.67 7.10
C LEU A 158 4.83 5.66 5.93
N LEU A 159 3.74 6.44 5.90
CA LEU A 159 3.52 7.50 4.91
C LEU A 159 4.59 8.60 5.01
N HIS A 160 5.06 8.93 6.20
CA HIS A 160 6.04 9.98 6.43
C HIS A 160 7.45 9.59 5.97
N ARG A 161 7.93 8.43 6.44
CA ARG A 161 9.35 8.09 6.40
C ARG A 161 9.73 7.25 5.19
N PHE A 162 8.82 6.44 4.69
CA PHE A 162 9.19 5.38 3.75
C PHE A 162 8.66 5.57 2.35
N ILE A 163 7.69 6.47 2.15
CA ILE A 163 7.20 6.82 0.82
C ILE A 163 8.11 7.90 0.23
N SER A 164 9.24 7.44 -0.31
CA SER A 164 10.14 8.26 -1.10
C SER A 164 9.80 8.14 -2.57
N PHE A 165 9.48 9.28 -3.19
CA PHE A 165 9.34 9.39 -4.64
C PHE A 165 10.70 9.71 -5.24
N VAL A 166 11.37 8.68 -5.74
CA VAL A 166 12.72 8.80 -6.31
C VAL A 166 12.61 9.01 -7.82
N LYS A 167 13.35 10.00 -8.33
CA LYS A 167 13.52 10.23 -9.77
C LYS A 167 14.94 9.86 -10.16
N GLU A 168 15.09 8.77 -10.90
CA GLU A 168 16.37 8.31 -11.40
C GLU A 168 16.46 8.62 -12.90
N LYS A 169 17.61 9.12 -13.34
CA LYS A 169 17.89 9.31 -14.76
C LYS A 169 18.69 8.11 -15.26
N GLU A 170 18.16 7.42 -16.25
CA GLU A 170 18.85 6.34 -16.94
C GLU A 170 19.08 6.70 -18.40
N GLU A 171 20.22 6.32 -18.94
CA GLU A 171 20.46 6.37 -20.38
C GLU A 171 20.02 5.06 -21.03
N VAL A 172 19.08 5.16 -21.96
CA VAL A 172 18.59 4.03 -22.75
C VAL A 172 18.85 4.30 -24.23
N VAL A 173 19.39 3.30 -24.91
CA VAL A 173 19.61 3.35 -26.35
C VAL A 173 18.31 2.96 -27.05
N VAL A 174 17.68 3.91 -27.73
CA VAL A 174 16.47 3.66 -28.52
C VAL A 174 16.80 3.92 -29.98
N LYS A 175 16.76 2.86 -30.80
CA LYS A 175 17.09 2.91 -32.24
C LYS A 175 18.49 3.51 -32.53
N GLY A 176 19.49 3.13 -31.73
CA GLY A 176 20.87 3.60 -31.89
C GLY A 176 21.17 5.00 -31.34
N VAL A 177 20.17 5.69 -30.77
CA VAL A 177 20.34 7.00 -30.15
C VAL A 177 20.22 6.86 -28.64
N THR A 178 21.23 7.33 -27.90
CA THR A 178 21.19 7.43 -26.44
C THR A 178 20.17 8.48 -26.03
N LYS A 179 19.18 8.09 -25.21
CA LYS A 179 18.18 8.97 -24.63
C LYS A 179 18.23 8.87 -23.12
N THR A 180 18.24 10.00 -22.44
CA THR A 180 18.03 10.05 -20.99
C THR A 180 16.54 9.94 -20.70
N VAL A 181 16.14 8.89 -19.98
CA VAL A 181 14.78 8.68 -19.49
C VAL A 181 14.78 8.87 -17.98
N THR A 182 13.82 9.63 -17.47
CA THR A 182 13.59 9.74 -16.02
C THR A 182 12.62 8.63 -15.62
N LYS A 183 13.08 7.71 -14.77
CA LYS A 183 12.23 6.73 -14.10
C LYS A 183 11.82 7.29 -12.74
N GLU A 184 10.53 7.22 -12.48
CA GLU A 184 9.97 7.56 -11.18
C GLU A 184 9.67 6.24 -10.45
N LYS A 185 10.05 6.14 -9.17
CA LYS A 185 9.80 4.97 -8.34
C LYS A 185 9.27 5.41 -6.99
N MET A 186 8.22 4.74 -6.53
CA MET A 186 7.72 4.85 -5.17
C MET A 186 8.25 3.69 -4.36
N ILE A 187 9.02 4.00 -3.32
CA ILE A 187 9.52 3.02 -2.37
C ILE A 187 8.48 2.88 -1.25
N PHE A 188 8.20 1.65 -0.84
CA PHE A 188 7.40 1.32 0.33
C PHE A 188 8.20 0.25 1.09
N PRO A 189 8.27 0.34 2.43
CA PRO A 189 9.13 -0.54 3.19
C PRO A 189 8.61 -1.97 3.05
N ARG A 190 9.52 -2.95 2.97
CA ARG A 190 9.15 -4.36 3.02
C ARG A 190 9.20 -4.84 4.46
N TYR A 191 8.40 -5.84 4.81
CA TYR A 191 8.71 -6.63 6.00
C TYR A 191 10.06 -7.31 5.78
N HIS A 192 10.94 -7.21 6.78
CA HIS A 192 12.19 -7.95 6.80
C HIS A 192 11.87 -9.40 7.15
N GLN A 193 11.99 -10.28 6.15
CA GLN A 193 11.91 -11.74 6.27
C GLN A 193 13.28 -12.33 6.58
#